data_AF-R9H4U1-F1
#
_entry.id   AF-R9H4U1-F1
#
_cell.length_a   1.000
_cell.length_b   1.000
_cell.length_c   1.000
_cell.angle_alpha   90.00
_cell.angle_beta   90.00
_cell.angle_gamma   90.00
#
_symmetry.space_group_name_H-M   'P 1'
#
loop_
_entity.id
_entity.type
_entity.pdbx_description
1 polymer ?
#
loop_
_entity_poly.entity_id
_entity_poly.type
_entity_poly.pdbx_seq_one_letter_code
_entity_poly.pdbx_strand_id
1 'polypeptide(L)'
;MKQLAYIYFILYFFIGGKADADVHDLLKISNLVEHVKEYLNEKPDSSILEFIQIHYGAASEAADNHKKDHDEHDEDLPFQSHTCCHTLTFYVISYFDGVDFKFYPINRFDTSHYTEKTPPLLARTIWQPPQISA
;
A
#
# COMPACT_ATOMS: atom_id res chain seq x y z
N MET A 1 16.49 -14.72 -2.51
CA MET A 1 15.64 -15.55 -1.63
C MET A 1 15.45 -14.92 -0.25
N LYS A 2 16.52 -14.64 0.52
CA LYS A 2 16.40 -14.03 1.86
C LYS A 2 15.75 -12.64 1.87
N GLN A 3 16.11 -11.78 0.91
CA GLN A 3 15.49 -10.44 0.77
C GLN A 3 13.99 -10.49 0.48
N LEU A 4 13.55 -11.43 -0.36
CA LEU A 4 12.12 -11.68 -0.61
C LEU A 4 11.41 -12.19 0.66
N ALA A 5 12.07 -13.00 1.48
CA ALA A 5 11.52 -13.45 2.75
C ALA A 5 11.36 -12.30 3.77
N TYR A 6 12.32 -11.36 3.83
CA TYR A 6 12.19 -10.17 4.67
C TYR A 6 11.07 -9.25 4.20
N ILE A 7 10.97 -9.01 2.88
CA ILE A 7 9.88 -8.21 2.31
C ILE A 7 8.53 -8.86 2.59
N TYR A 8 8.42 -10.17 2.42
CA TYR A 8 7.20 -10.92 2.74
C TYR A 8 6.86 -10.87 4.23
N PHE A 9 7.85 -10.98 5.12
CA PHE A 9 7.66 -10.87 6.57
C PHE A 9 7.16 -9.49 6.97
N ILE A 10 7.76 -8.43 6.42
CA ILE A 10 7.34 -7.04 6.65
C ILE A 10 5.90 -6.86 6.16
N LEU A 11 5.58 -7.27 4.92
CA LEU A 11 4.23 -7.17 4.39
C LEU A 11 3.22 -7.97 5.22
N TYR A 12 3.55 -9.18 5.67
CA TYR A 12 2.69 -9.98 6.53
C TYR A 12 2.45 -9.33 7.90
N PHE A 13 3.47 -8.70 8.48
CA PHE A 13 3.38 -8.04 9.79
C PHE A 13 2.51 -6.78 9.74
N PHE A 14 2.66 -5.95 8.70
CA PHE A 14 1.92 -4.69 8.54
C PHE A 14 0.53 -4.87 7.89
N ILE A 15 0.36 -5.78 6.92
CA ILE A 15 -0.93 -6.00 6.24
C ILE A 15 -1.79 -7.02 6.99
N GLY A 16 -1.18 -7.97 7.68
CA GLY A 16 -1.89 -9.06 8.38
C GLY A 16 -2.60 -8.65 9.67
N GLY A 17 -2.65 -7.36 10.02
CA GLY A 17 -3.45 -6.82 11.12
C GLY A 17 -3.05 -7.34 12.51
N LYS A 18 -1.80 -7.78 12.70
CA LYS A 18 -1.29 -8.27 14.00
C LYS A 18 -0.75 -7.14 14.87
N ALA A 19 -0.36 -6.04 14.25
CA ALA A 19 -0.13 -4.78 14.91
C ALA A 19 -1.24 -3.85 14.43
N ASP A 20 -1.86 -3.10 15.34
CA ASP A 20 -2.65 -1.90 15.01
C ASP A 20 -1.72 -0.79 14.50
N ALA A 21 -0.82 -1.15 13.57
CA ALA A 21 0.23 -0.36 13.02
C ALA A 21 -0.21 0.08 11.63
N ASP A 22 -0.64 1.33 11.52
CA ASP A 22 -0.82 1.94 10.22
C ASP A 22 0.58 2.15 9.60
N VAL A 23 0.68 2.09 8.27
CA VAL A 23 1.89 2.55 7.56
C VAL A 23 2.18 4.01 7.91
N HIS A 24 1.16 4.79 8.29
CA HIS A 24 1.32 6.12 8.86
C HIS A 24 2.17 6.15 10.15
N ASP A 25 2.10 5.12 11.00
CA ASP A 25 2.94 5.04 12.21
C ASP A 25 4.43 4.92 11.89
N LEU A 26 4.79 4.32 10.74
CA LEU A 26 6.19 4.26 10.31
C LEU A 26 6.78 5.65 10.05
N LEU A 27 5.95 6.62 9.66
CA LEU A 27 6.39 8.00 9.45
C LEU A 27 6.68 8.72 10.78
N LYS A 28 6.08 8.25 11.89
CA LYS A 28 6.27 8.80 13.25
C LYS A 28 7.51 8.23 13.97
N ILE A 29 8.24 7.29 13.36
CA ILE A 29 9.45 6.70 13.98
C ILE A 29 10.52 7.77 14.27
N SER A 30 10.64 8.81 13.44
CA SER A 30 11.55 9.92 13.73
C SER A 30 11.22 10.62 15.04
N ASN A 31 9.93 10.85 15.30
CA ASN A 31 9.43 11.52 16.49
C ASN A 31 9.72 10.67 17.73
N LEU A 32 9.53 9.34 17.65
CA LEU A 32 9.90 8.41 18.71
C LEU A 32 11.38 8.54 19.10
N VAL A 33 12.29 8.61 18.11
CA VAL A 33 13.73 8.74 18.37
C VAL A 33 14.07 10.07 19.03
N GLU A 34 13.42 11.15 18.63
CA GLU A 34 13.60 12.47 19.23
C GLU A 34 13.09 12.50 20.67
N HIS A 35 11.89 11.99 20.90
CA HIS A 35 11.28 11.96 22.23
C HIS A 35 12.07 11.09 23.23
N VAL A 36 12.62 9.95 22.78
CA VAL A 36 13.52 9.14 23.61
C VAL A 36 14.79 9.91 23.99
N LYS A 37 15.35 10.72 23.08
CA LYS A 37 16.53 11.55 23.39
C LYS A 37 16.20 12.62 24.42
N GLU A 38 15.06 13.30 24.26
CA GLU A 38 14.57 14.31 25.21
C GLU A 38 14.38 13.68 26.60
N TYR A 39 13.68 12.55 26.67
CA TYR A 39 13.45 11.81 27.91
C TYR A 39 14.76 11.43 28.62
N LEU A 40 15.73 10.88 27.88
CA LEU A 40 17.04 10.51 28.45
C LEU A 40 17.90 11.73 28.83
N ASN A 41 17.73 12.87 28.16
CA ASN A 41 18.41 14.11 28.53
C ASN A 41 17.83 14.70 29.82
N GLU A 42 16.51 14.63 30.01
CA GLU A 42 15.83 15.09 31.22
C GLU A 42 16.03 14.15 32.41
N LYS A 43 16.06 12.84 32.15
CA LYS A 43 16.22 11.79 33.17
C LYS A 43 17.42 10.89 32.81
N PRO A 44 18.66 11.32 33.06
CA PRO A 44 19.86 10.58 32.65
C PRO A 44 20.03 9.21 33.32
N ASP A 45 19.37 8.98 34.47
CA ASP A 45 19.37 7.68 35.17
C ASP A 45 18.22 6.75 34.73
N SER A 46 17.35 7.22 33.84
CA SER A 46 16.22 6.44 33.33
C SER A 46 16.62 5.50 32.21
N SER A 47 15.76 4.53 31.91
CA SER A 47 16.00 3.55 30.85
C SER A 47 15.00 3.68 29.71
N ILE A 48 15.39 3.20 28.52
CA ILE A 48 14.48 3.10 27.37
C ILE A 48 13.28 2.18 27.69
N LEU A 49 13.47 1.17 28.56
CA LEU A 49 12.35 0.31 29.00
C LEU A 49 11.34 1.07 29.83
N GLU A 50 11.80 1.99 30.68
CA GLU A 50 10.96 2.86 31.49
C GLU A 50 10.15 3.82 30.59
N PHE A 51 10.80 4.41 29.58
CA PHE A 51 10.12 5.18 28.53
C PHE A 51 9.00 4.35 27.87
N ILE A 52 9.32 3.12 27.41
CA ILE A 52 8.32 2.25 26.77
C ILE A 52 7.17 1.93 27.73
N GLN A 53 7.45 1.70 29.02
CA GLN A 53 6.43 1.40 30.01
C GLN A 53 5.52 2.59 30.31
N ILE A 54 6.04 3.81 30.26
CA ILE A 54 5.27 5.04 30.46
C ILE A 54 4.35 5.31 29.25
N HIS A 55 4.89 5.22 28.04
CA HIS A 55 4.16 5.62 26.81
C HIS A 55 3.37 4.49 26.13
N TYR A 56 3.72 3.21 26.37
CA TYR A 56 3.11 2.04 25.74
C TYR A 56 2.65 0.97 26.74
N GLY A 57 2.89 1.16 28.04
CA GLY A 57 2.48 0.22 29.07
C GLY A 57 0.99 0.26 29.34
N ALA A 58 0.39 -0.91 29.59
CA ALA A 58 -1.01 -0.99 30.02
C ALA A 58 -1.15 -0.45 31.46
N ALA A 59 -1.76 0.72 31.61
CA ALA A 59 -2.26 1.31 32.86
C ALA A 59 -1.29 1.18 34.06
N SER A 60 -0.10 1.77 33.94
CA SER A 60 0.75 2.02 35.10
C SER A 60 0.41 3.40 35.71
N GLU A 61 0.59 3.59 37.02
CA GLU A 61 0.43 4.92 37.64
C GLU A 61 1.32 5.98 36.97
N ALA A 62 2.48 5.57 36.44
CA ALA A 62 3.36 6.43 35.66
C ALA A 62 2.73 6.83 34.31
N ALA A 63 2.05 5.91 33.62
CA ALA A 63 1.31 6.19 32.38
C ALA A 63 0.09 7.09 32.62
N ASP A 64 -0.65 6.90 33.72
CA ASP A 64 -1.81 7.73 34.08
C ASP A 64 -1.42 9.17 34.48
N ASN A 65 -0.26 9.34 35.11
CA ASN A 65 0.27 10.68 35.42
C ASN A 65 0.85 11.35 34.16
N HIS A 66 1.48 10.59 33.25
CA HIS A 66 2.04 11.14 32.02
C HIS A 66 0.96 11.64 31.05
N LYS A 67 -0.15 10.88 30.89
CA LYS A 67 -1.30 11.31 30.08
C LYS A 67 -1.83 12.68 30.52
N LYS A 68 -2.03 12.89 31.83
CA LYS A 68 -2.60 14.13 32.35
C LYS A 68 -1.78 15.40 32.07
N ASP A 69 -0.45 15.29 31.96
CA ASP A 69 0.43 16.44 31.72
C ASP A 69 0.85 16.58 30.24
N HIS A 70 0.78 15.51 29.43
CA HIS A 70 1.39 15.48 28.09
C HIS A 70 0.52 14.83 27.00
N ASP A 71 -0.81 14.82 27.15
CA ASP A 71 -1.75 14.26 26.16
C ASP A 71 -1.51 14.76 24.71
N GLU A 72 -1.03 16.00 24.50
CA GLU A 72 -0.77 16.53 23.14
C GLU A 72 0.50 15.96 22.47
N HIS A 73 1.51 15.55 23.23
CA HIS A 73 2.77 15.04 22.66
C HIS A 73 2.74 13.52 22.40
N ASP A 74 1.91 12.80 23.15
CA ASP A 74 1.76 11.36 22.99
C ASP A 74 1.02 11.01 21.69
N GLU A 75 0.15 11.88 21.15
CA GLU A 75 -0.55 11.63 19.86
C GLU A 75 0.40 11.54 18.64
N ASP A 76 1.59 12.14 18.74
CA ASP A 76 2.61 12.15 17.68
C ASP A 76 3.56 10.94 17.73
N LEU A 77 3.42 10.08 18.74
CA LEU A 77 4.15 8.81 18.83
C LEU A 77 3.48 7.72 17.97
N PRO A 78 4.26 6.81 17.37
CA PRO A 78 3.71 5.70 16.59
C PRO A 78 2.94 4.73 17.49
N PHE A 79 1.92 4.05 16.94
CA PHE A 79 1.18 2.95 17.59
C PHE A 79 0.31 3.34 18.80
N GLN A 80 -0.05 4.62 18.90
CA GLN A 80 -0.92 5.13 19.97
C GLN A 80 -2.42 5.01 19.64
N SER A 81 -2.76 4.71 18.38
CA SER A 81 -4.13 4.54 17.94
C SER A 81 -4.68 3.17 18.35
N HIS A 82 -5.54 3.14 19.36
CA HIS A 82 -6.38 1.98 19.67
C HIS A 82 -7.64 1.97 18.80
N THR A 83 -7.49 2.08 17.48
CA THR A 83 -8.63 1.88 16.59
C THR A 83 -8.82 0.38 16.45
N CYS A 84 -9.91 -0.14 17.02
CA CYS A 84 -10.33 -1.54 16.88
C CYS A 84 -10.63 -1.85 15.40
N CYS A 85 -9.58 -2.03 14.59
CA CYS A 85 -9.67 -2.33 13.18
C CYS A 85 -9.69 -3.84 13.02
N HIS A 86 -10.90 -4.41 13.01
CA HIS A 86 -11.13 -5.79 12.56
C HIS A 86 -10.77 -5.90 11.06
N THR A 87 -9.48 -6.03 10.76
CA THR A 87 -8.99 -6.13 9.39
C THR A 87 -9.23 -7.55 8.87
N LEU A 88 -10.28 -7.72 8.07
CA LEU A 88 -10.58 -8.96 7.37
C LEU A 88 -9.72 -9.04 6.11
N THR A 89 -8.58 -9.73 6.20
CA THR A 89 -7.70 -9.95 5.05
C THR A 89 -8.08 -11.23 4.32
N PHE A 90 -8.50 -11.13 3.06
CA PHE A 90 -8.73 -12.28 2.18
C PHE A 90 -7.54 -12.47 1.24
N TYR A 91 -6.93 -13.65 1.28
CA TYR A 91 -5.90 -14.05 0.31
C TYR A 91 -6.54 -14.93 -0.76
N VAL A 92 -6.58 -14.44 -2.00
CA VAL A 92 -6.93 -15.28 -3.17
C VAL A 92 -5.63 -15.82 -3.74
N ILE A 93 -5.31 -17.07 -3.39
CA ILE A 93 -4.19 -17.79 -4.01
C ILE A 93 -4.72 -18.37 -5.32
N SER A 94 -4.60 -17.61 -6.41
CA SER A 94 -4.86 -18.12 -7.75
C SER A 94 -3.64 -18.89 -8.24
N TYR A 95 -3.78 -20.20 -8.38
CA TYR A 95 -2.87 -21.00 -9.18
C TYR A 95 -3.11 -20.64 -10.66
N PHE A 96 -2.17 -19.92 -11.27
CA PHE A 96 -2.16 -19.75 -12.71
C PHE A 96 -1.66 -21.07 -13.32
N ASP A 97 -2.59 -22.01 -13.55
CA ASP A 97 -2.32 -23.06 -14.52
C ASP A 97 -2.16 -22.34 -15.86
N GLY A 98 -0.97 -22.47 -16.46
CA GLY A 98 -0.56 -21.70 -17.62
C GLY A 98 -1.66 -21.64 -18.68
N VAL A 99 -1.84 -20.46 -19.27
CA VAL A 99 -2.82 -20.25 -20.35
C VAL A 99 -2.46 -21.17 -21.52
N ASP A 100 -3.28 -22.19 -21.76
CA ASP A 100 -3.14 -23.08 -22.91
C ASP A 100 -3.61 -22.32 -24.16
N PHE A 101 -2.65 -21.69 -24.86
CA PHE A 101 -2.92 -21.01 -26.12
C PHE A 101 -3.21 -22.04 -27.21
N LYS A 102 -4.50 -22.38 -27.38
CA LYS A 102 -4.95 -23.18 -28.50
C LYS A 102 -4.92 -22.35 -29.77
N PHE A 103 -3.91 -22.57 -30.59
CA PHE A 103 -3.85 -22.02 -31.95
C PHE A 103 -4.80 -22.81 -32.85
N TYR A 104 -5.89 -22.19 -33.27
CA TYR A 104 -6.75 -22.74 -34.30
C TYR A 104 -6.17 -22.39 -35.68
N PRO A 105 -6.07 -23.35 -36.62
CA PRO A 105 -5.66 -23.04 -37.97
C PRO A 105 -6.67 -22.05 -38.57
N ILE A 106 -6.20 -20.84 -38.88
CA ILE A 106 -6.99 -19.88 -39.66
C ILE A 106 -7.05 -20.45 -41.07
N ASN A 107 -8.18 -21.07 -41.43
CA ASN A 107 -8.51 -21.29 -42.83
C ASN A 107 -8.69 -19.91 -43.46
N ARG A 108 -7.62 -19.40 -44.09
CA ARG A 108 -7.69 -18.22 -44.94
C ARG A 108 -8.53 -18.61 -46.14
N PHE A 109 -9.82 -18.33 -46.09
CA PHE A 109 -10.62 -18.29 -47.30
C PHE A 109 -9.98 -17.26 -48.23
N ASP A 110 -9.78 -17.62 -49.48
CA ASP A 110 -9.30 -16.70 -50.50
C ASP A 110 -10.35 -15.61 -50.71
N THR A 111 -10.19 -14.48 -50.01
CA THR A 111 -11.08 -13.32 -50.10
C THR A 111 -10.69 -12.39 -51.25
N SER A 112 -9.83 -12.83 -52.17
CA SER A 112 -9.37 -12.04 -53.33
C SER A 112 -10.48 -11.60 -54.30
N HIS A 113 -11.72 -12.04 -54.08
CA HIS A 113 -12.89 -11.61 -54.84
C HIS A 113 -13.62 -10.38 -54.27
N TYR A 114 -13.26 -9.88 -53.09
CA TYR A 114 -13.84 -8.63 -52.59
C TYR A 114 -13.17 -7.42 -53.26
N THR A 115 -13.84 -6.86 -54.26
CA THR A 115 -13.51 -5.53 -54.78
C THR A 115 -14.46 -4.52 -54.15
N GLU A 116 -13.99 -3.75 -53.19
CA GLU A 116 -14.75 -2.63 -52.64
C GLU A 116 -14.98 -1.58 -53.73
N LYS A 117 -16.19 -1.53 -54.27
CA LYS A 117 -16.61 -0.46 -55.17
C LYS A 117 -17.17 0.67 -54.32
N THR A 118 -16.31 1.53 -53.77
CA THR A 118 -16.76 2.73 -53.07
C THR A 118 -17.52 3.62 -54.07
N PRO A 119 -18.79 3.97 -53.83
CA PRO A 119 -19.52 4.86 -54.71
C PRO A 119 -18.80 6.22 -54.79
N PRO A 120 -18.67 6.85 -55.97
CA PRO A 120 -18.01 8.15 -56.12
C PRO A 120 -18.61 9.24 -55.22
N LEU A 121 -19.90 9.12 -54.91
CA LEU A 121 -20.64 9.99 -53.99
C LEU A 121 -20.15 9.88 -52.55
N LEU A 122 -19.73 8.69 -52.08
CA LEU A 122 -19.22 8.49 -50.73
C LEU A 122 -17.78 9.03 -50.59
N ALA A 123 -16.99 8.89 -51.66
CA ALA A 123 -15.59 9.34 -51.75
C ALA A 123 -15.42 10.88 -51.73
N ARG A 124 -16.51 11.65 -51.85
CA ARG A 124 -16.51 13.12 -51.86
C ARG A 124 -17.40 13.74 -50.77
N THR A 125 -17.64 13.01 -49.69
CA THR A 125 -18.39 13.55 -48.54
C THR A 125 -17.45 14.27 -47.57
N ILE A 126 -18.00 15.25 -46.82
CA ILE A 126 -17.27 15.97 -45.76
C ILE A 126 -16.79 15.07 -44.61
N TRP A 127 -17.29 13.83 -44.57
CA TRP A 127 -16.93 12.81 -43.58
C TRP A 127 -15.77 11.92 -44.04
N GLN A 128 -15.24 12.15 -45.25
CA GLN A 128 -13.99 11.52 -45.69
C GLN A 128 -12.79 12.35 -45.21
N PRO A 129 -11.66 11.70 -44.89
CA PRO A 129 -10.46 12.41 -44.50
C PRO A 129 -9.97 13.35 -45.62
N PRO A 130 -9.26 14.45 -45.29
CA PRO A 130 -8.74 15.39 -46.27
C PRO A 130 -7.81 14.68 -47.26
N GLN A 131 -8.12 14.76 -48.55
CA GLN A 131 -7.24 14.23 -49.59
C GLN A 131 -6.13 15.24 -49.85
N ILE A 132 -4.88 14.78 -49.81
CA ILE A 132 -3.73 15.61 -50.15
C ILE A 132 -3.68 15.67 -51.68
N SER A 133 -3.89 16.85 -52.27
CA SER A 133 -3.70 17.05 -53.71
C SER A 133 -2.21 16.96 -54.04
N ALA A 134 -1.84 16.07 -54.96
CA ALA A 134 -0.53 16.08 -55.60
C ALA A 134 -0.43 17.20 -56.64
#